data_AF-A0ABD2N8E6-F1
#
_entry.id   AF-A0ABD2N8E6-F1
#
_cell.length_a   1.000
_cell.length_b   1.000
_cell.length_c   1.000
_cell.angle_alpha   90.00
_cell.angle_beta   90.00
_cell.angle_gamma   90.00
#
_symmetry.space_group_name_H-M   'P 1'
#
loop_
_entity.id
_entity.type
_entity.pdbx_description
1 polymer ?
#
loop_
_entity_poly.entity_id
_entity_poly.type
_entity_poly.pdbx_seq_one_letter_code
_entity_poly.pdbx_strand_id
1 'polypeptide(L)'
;MVIFFAILNMSGINAKVIYFGNDRKVIRRKEFLKQLSHELVLPQLSRRSELTLGMPLNLQNKLKIYQTPGNDEHEEPETTGMKRKRCEDCAGPGNKRKFTKYNCKKSSV
;
A
#
# COMPACT_ATOMS: atom_id res chain seq x y z
N MET A 1 -1.11 12.56 -30.39
CA MET A 1 -0.40 12.73 -29.12
C MET A 1 0.17 14.14 -28.89
N VAL A 2 0.70 14.85 -29.90
CA VAL A 2 1.26 16.21 -29.74
C VAL A 2 0.27 17.21 -29.11
N ILE A 3 -0.94 17.30 -29.66
CA ILE A 3 -1.98 18.23 -29.18
C ILE A 3 -2.36 17.93 -27.71
N PHE A 4 -2.48 16.65 -27.36
CA PHE A 4 -2.80 16.23 -25.98
C PHE A 4 -1.74 16.72 -24.98
N PHE A 5 -0.46 16.51 -25.26
CA PHE A 5 0.61 16.96 -24.37
C PHE A 5 0.75 18.49 -24.34
N ALA A 6 0.45 19.18 -25.45
CA ALA A 6 0.41 20.64 -25.48
C ALA A 6 -0.70 21.17 -24.55
N ILE A 7 -1.91 20.61 -24.62
CA ILE A 7 -3.01 20.98 -23.73
C ILE A 7 -2.64 20.70 -22.27
N LEU A 8 -2.09 19.53 -21.96
CA LEU A 8 -1.70 19.15 -20.60
C LEU A 8 -0.65 20.11 -20.00
N ASN A 9 0.30 20.56 -20.82
CA ASN A 9 1.27 21.57 -20.42
C ASN A 9 0.63 22.93 -20.11
N MET A 10 -0.27 23.40 -20.97
CA MET A 10 -1.00 24.66 -20.77
C MET A 10 -1.89 24.60 -19.52
N SER A 11 -2.63 23.51 -19.35
CA SER A 11 -3.46 23.28 -18.16
C SER A 11 -2.64 23.30 -16.86
N GLY A 12 -1.47 22.65 -16.84
CA GLY A 12 -0.61 22.63 -15.66
C GLY A 12 -0.05 24.02 -15.28
N ILE A 13 0.26 24.87 -16.27
CA ILE A 13 0.68 26.26 -16.02
C ILE A 13 -0.50 27.08 -15.50
N ASN A 14 -1.64 27.02 -16.19
CA ASN A 14 -2.83 27.80 -15.84
C ASN A 14 -3.38 27.43 -14.45
N ALA A 15 -3.42 26.14 -14.12
CA ALA A 15 -3.82 25.68 -12.79
C ALA A 15 -2.91 26.22 -11.69
N LYS A 16 -1.59 26.33 -11.94
CA LYS A 16 -0.65 26.92 -10.99
C LYS A 16 -0.92 28.42 -10.78
N VAL A 17 -1.21 29.17 -11.85
CA VAL A 17 -1.53 30.59 -11.78
C VAL A 17 -2.78 30.82 -10.92
N ILE A 18 -3.83 30.02 -11.15
CA ILE A 18 -5.05 30.07 -10.35
C ILE A 18 -4.77 29.70 -8.89
N TYR A 19 -3.99 28.63 -8.65
CA TYR A 19 -3.60 28.23 -7.30
C TYR A 19 -2.91 29.37 -6.55
N PHE A 20 -1.94 30.04 -7.19
CA PHE A 20 -1.25 31.20 -6.62
C PHE A 20 -2.19 32.38 -6.38
N GLY A 21 -3.09 32.68 -7.33
CA GLY A 21 -4.06 33.78 -7.21
C GLY A 21 -5.10 33.61 -6.11
N ASN A 22 -5.33 32.38 -5.64
CA ASN A 22 -6.25 32.08 -4.53
C ASN A 22 -5.54 32.15 -3.16
N ASP A 23 -4.60 33.08 -2.98
CA ASP A 23 -3.80 33.31 -1.76
C ASP A 23 -3.12 32.05 -1.20
N ARG A 24 -2.84 31.07 -2.06
CA ARG A 24 -2.04 29.91 -1.67
C ARG A 24 -0.57 30.30 -1.65
N LYS A 25 0.21 29.53 -0.89
CA LYS A 25 1.66 29.72 -0.81
C LYS A 25 2.30 29.63 -2.20
N VAL A 26 3.29 30.48 -2.43
CA VAL A 26 4.16 30.37 -3.60
C VAL A 26 4.93 29.06 -3.50
N ILE A 27 4.64 28.13 -4.41
CA ILE A 27 5.37 26.87 -4.53
C ILE A 27 6.06 26.77 -5.88
N ARG A 28 7.17 26.02 -5.92
CA ARG A 28 7.90 25.79 -7.17
C ARG A 28 7.02 25.00 -8.13
N ARG A 29 7.13 25.25 -9.44
CA ARG A 29 6.32 24.55 -10.46
C ARG A 29 6.44 23.03 -10.34
N LYS A 30 7.64 22.53 -10.06
CA LYS A 30 7.92 21.10 -9.85
C LYS A 30 7.13 20.51 -8.68
N GLU A 31 7.06 21.23 -7.56
CA GLU A 31 6.33 20.79 -6.36
C GLU A 31 4.82 20.81 -6.61
N PHE A 32 4.31 21.88 -7.23
CA PHE A 32 2.89 21.97 -7.63
C PHE A 32 2.48 20.80 -8.52
N LEU A 33 3.24 20.53 -9.60
CA LEU A 33 2.91 19.44 -10.52
C LEU A 33 3.03 18.07 -9.86
N LYS A 34 4.01 17.88 -8.96
CA LYS A 34 4.14 16.65 -8.17
C LYS A 34 2.90 16.43 -7.32
N GLN A 35 2.46 17.44 -6.58
CA GLN A 35 1.27 17.36 -5.74
C GLN A 35 0.01 17.11 -6.59
N LEU A 36 -0.20 17.91 -7.63
CA LEU A 36 -1.35 17.77 -8.54
C LEU A 36 -1.42 16.37 -9.14
N SER A 37 -0.30 15.85 -9.66
CA SER A 37 -0.26 14.52 -10.26
C SER A 37 -0.59 13.41 -9.25
N HIS A 38 -0.15 13.55 -8.00
CA HIS A 38 -0.49 12.61 -6.94
C HIS A 38 -1.99 12.67 -6.62
N GLU A 39 -2.54 13.86 -6.42
CA GLU A 39 -3.97 14.07 -6.13
C GLU A 39 -4.89 13.53 -7.23
N LEU A 40 -4.52 13.69 -8.50
CA LEU A 40 -5.30 13.16 -9.63
C LEU A 40 -5.34 11.63 -9.69
N VAL A 41 -4.28 10.97 -9.18
CA VAL A 41 -4.12 9.51 -9.28
C VAL A 41 -4.61 8.81 -8.01
N LEU A 42 -4.68 9.50 -6.87
CA LEU A 42 -5.14 8.97 -5.58
C LEU A 42 -6.46 8.18 -5.67
N PRO A 43 -7.55 8.69 -6.28
CA PRO A 43 -8.81 7.94 -6.36
C PRO A 43 -8.67 6.61 -7.11
N GLN A 44 -7.82 6.58 -8.14
CA GLN A 44 -7.54 5.36 -8.88
C GLN A 44 -6.65 4.39 -8.10
N LEU A 45 -5.73 4.90 -7.28
CA LEU A 45 -4.91 4.06 -6.39
C LEU A 45 -5.77 3.40 -5.32
N SER A 46 -6.70 4.14 -4.71
CA SER A 46 -7.66 3.60 -3.75
C SER A 46 -8.58 2.56 -4.39
N ARG A 47 -9.18 2.85 -5.55
CA ARG A 47 -10.00 1.87 -6.28
C ARG A 47 -9.23 0.58 -6.61
N ARG A 48 -7.95 0.70 -6.95
CA ARG A 48 -7.10 -0.45 -7.30
C ARG A 48 -6.53 -1.19 -6.09
N SER A 49 -6.50 -0.56 -4.92
CA SER A 49 -6.09 -1.23 -3.69
C SER A 49 -7.15 -2.21 -3.19
N GLU A 50 -8.42 -2.00 -3.57
CA GLU A 50 -9.54 -2.92 -3.33
C GLU A 50 -9.57 -4.07 -4.35
N LEU A 51 -9.17 -3.82 -5.60
CA LEU A 51 -9.20 -4.80 -6.71
C LEU A 51 -7.80 -5.35 -7.03
N THR A 52 -7.30 -6.25 -6.18
CA THR A 52 -5.92 -6.79 -6.29
C THR A 52 -5.80 -8.14 -7.01
N LEU A 53 -6.92 -8.74 -7.44
CA LEU A 53 -6.92 -10.03 -8.13
C LEU A 53 -6.05 -9.97 -9.41
N GLY A 54 -5.13 -10.93 -9.57
CA GLY A 54 -4.23 -11.00 -10.73
C GLY A 54 -3.02 -10.04 -10.68
N MET A 55 -2.88 -9.25 -9.61
CA MET A 55 -1.76 -8.35 -9.43
C MET A 55 -0.57 -9.03 -8.74
N PRO A 56 0.70 -8.73 -9.10
CA PRO A 56 1.86 -9.22 -8.37
C PRO A 56 1.87 -8.76 -6.90
N LEU A 57 2.27 -9.66 -5.99
CA LEU A 57 2.25 -9.44 -4.53
C LEU A 57 2.96 -8.15 -4.10
N ASN A 58 4.09 -7.82 -4.73
CA ASN A 58 4.83 -6.59 -4.43
C ASN A 58 4.02 -5.32 -4.70
N LEU A 59 3.19 -5.33 -5.74
CA LEU A 59 2.34 -4.18 -6.08
C LEU A 59 1.12 -4.12 -5.15
N GLN A 60 0.55 -5.27 -4.78
CA GLN A 60 -0.52 -5.32 -3.76
C GLN A 60 -0.05 -4.71 -2.44
N ASN A 61 1.14 -5.10 -1.96
CA ASN A 61 1.71 -4.57 -0.73
C ASN A 61 1.92 -3.05 -0.78
N LYS A 62 2.31 -2.51 -1.95
CA LYS A 62 2.44 -1.05 -2.14
C LYS A 62 1.09 -0.34 -2.20
N LEU A 63 0.02 -1.00 -2.62
CA LEU A 63 -1.31 -0.40 -2.71
C LEU A 63 -2.06 -0.38 -1.38
N LYS A 64 -1.69 -1.22 -0.41
CA LYS A 64 -2.31 -1.26 0.94
C LYS A 64 -2.35 0.11 1.62
N ILE A 65 -1.34 0.96 1.40
CA ILE A 65 -1.30 2.31 1.99
C ILE A 65 -2.45 3.23 1.51
N TYR A 66 -3.13 2.87 0.42
CA TYR A 66 -4.24 3.63 -0.17
C TYR A 66 -5.61 2.98 0.11
N GLN A 67 -5.68 1.92 0.93
CA GLN A 67 -6.95 1.35 1.37
C GLN A 67 -7.63 2.30 2.35
N THR A 68 -8.93 2.51 2.17
CA THR A 68 -9.74 3.34 3.08
C THR A 68 -9.91 2.56 4.41
N PRO A 69 -9.65 3.18 5.57
CA PRO A 69 -9.68 2.50 6.89
C PRO A 69 -11.09 2.13 7.40
N GLY A 70 -12.02 1.76 6.52
CA GLY A 70 -13.40 1.41 6.86
C GLY A 70 -13.96 0.18 6.15
N ASN A 71 -13.15 -0.54 5.38
CA ASN A 71 -13.59 -1.77 4.68
C ASN A 71 -12.95 -3.05 5.24
N ASP A 72 -12.28 -2.96 6.38
CA ASP A 72 -11.80 -4.10 7.16
C ASP A 72 -12.85 -4.56 8.19
N GLU A 73 -14.14 -4.54 7.83
CA GLU A 73 -15.06 -5.58 8.32
C GLU A 73 -14.91 -6.82 7.44
N HIS A 74 -13.67 -7.23 7.19
CA HIS A 74 -13.41 -8.63 6.95
C HIS A 74 -13.60 -9.29 8.31
N GLU A 75 -14.68 -10.07 8.45
CA GLU A 75 -14.75 -11.17 9.40
C GLU A 75 -13.34 -11.76 9.51
N GLU A 76 -12.72 -11.65 10.69
CA GLU A 76 -11.57 -12.48 10.99
C GLU A 76 -12.01 -13.89 10.62
N PRO A 77 -11.32 -14.61 9.70
CA PRO A 77 -11.57 -16.03 9.62
C PRO A 77 -11.21 -16.55 11.00
N GLU A 78 -12.24 -16.94 11.76
CA GLU A 78 -12.10 -17.64 13.03
C GLU A 78 -10.94 -18.61 12.86
N THR A 79 -9.89 -18.37 13.64
CA THR A 79 -8.58 -19.04 13.61
C THR A 79 -8.65 -20.52 13.22
N THR A 80 -8.72 -20.82 11.93
CA THR A 80 -8.70 -22.18 11.41
C THR A 80 -7.24 -22.58 11.27
N GLY A 81 -6.70 -23.00 12.41
CA GLY A 81 -5.46 -23.77 12.50
C GLY A 81 -4.23 -22.92 12.74
N MET A 82 -3.87 -22.74 14.01
CA MET A 82 -2.49 -22.46 14.41
C MET A 82 -1.56 -23.44 13.66
N LYS A 83 -0.82 -22.94 12.67
CA LYS A 83 0.21 -23.75 12.01
C LYS A 83 1.21 -24.15 13.09
N ARG A 84 1.27 -25.45 13.41
CA ARG A 84 2.11 -25.99 14.48
C ARG A 84 3.57 -25.59 14.20
N LYS A 85 4.11 -24.72 15.05
CA LYS A 85 5.53 -24.33 15.01
C LYS A 85 6.38 -25.36 15.75
N ARG A 86 7.69 -25.27 15.58
CA ARG A 86 8.68 -26.11 16.25
C ARG A 86 9.40 -25.29 17.32
N CYS A 87 9.77 -25.91 18.43
CA CYS A 87 10.64 -25.29 19.44
C CYS A 87 12.08 -25.14 18.91
N GLU A 88 12.85 -24.16 19.38
CA GLU A 88 14.24 -23.94 18.93
C GLU A 88 15.14 -25.16 19.20
N ASP A 89 15.07 -25.74 20.41
CA ASP A 89 15.82 -26.96 20.76
C ASP A 89 15.51 -28.15 19.84
N CYS A 90 14.29 -28.18 19.31
CA CYS A 90 13.79 -29.25 18.47
C CYS A 90 14.21 -29.06 16.99
N ALA A 91 14.70 -27.88 16.59
CA ALA A 91 14.98 -27.49 15.21
C ALA A 91 16.32 -27.98 14.64
N GLY A 92 17.11 -28.71 15.44
CA GLY A 92 18.44 -29.18 15.04
C GLY A 92 18.46 -30.15 13.84
N PRO A 93 19.59 -30.21 13.10
CA PRO A 93 19.78 -30.98 11.88
C PRO A 93 19.93 -32.48 12.19
N GLY A 94 18.80 -33.12 12.51
CA GLY A 94 18.72 -34.55 12.82
C GLY A 94 17.34 -34.97 13.30
N ASN A 95 16.59 -34.04 13.91
CA ASN A 95 15.23 -34.29 14.38
C ASN A 95 14.20 -34.05 13.27
N LYS A 96 13.98 -35.07 12.45
CA LYS A 96 12.94 -35.08 11.42
C LYS A 96 11.63 -35.60 12.05
N ARG A 97 10.63 -34.70 12.18
CA ARG A 97 9.16 -34.97 12.23
C ARG A 97 8.41 -34.99 13.59
N LYS A 98 8.65 -34.05 14.52
CA LYS A 98 7.67 -33.80 15.61
C LYS A 98 7.24 -32.34 15.67
N PHE A 99 5.97 -32.10 15.32
CA PHE A 99 5.29 -30.81 15.47
C PHE A 99 4.50 -30.82 16.79
N THR A 100 4.70 -29.83 17.66
CA THR A 100 4.00 -29.77 18.95
C THR A 100 2.69 -29.01 18.82
N LYS A 101 1.66 -29.42 19.58
CA LYS A 101 0.40 -28.66 19.74
C LYS A 101 0.52 -27.53 20.78
N TYR A 102 1.57 -27.58 21.61
CA TYR A 102 1.80 -26.65 22.71
C TYR A 102 3.02 -25.79 22.43
N ASN A 103 2.94 -24.52 22.83
CA ASN A 103 4.07 -23.59 22.80
C ASN A 103 5.02 -23.89 23.97
N CYS A 104 6.31 -24.03 23.70
CA CYS A 104 7.31 -24.18 24.76
C CYS A 104 7.43 -22.86 25.52
N LYS A 105 7.29 -22.89 26.85
CA LYS A 105 7.34 -21.67 27.71
C LYS A 105 8.74 -21.07 27.88
N LYS A 106 9.79 -21.65 27.30
CA LYS A 106 11.16 -21.11 27.36
C LYS A 106 11.61 -20.64 25.99
N SER A 107 11.31 -19.40 25.65
CA SER A 107 12.06 -18.56 24.70
C SER A 107 11.53 -17.13 24.81
N SER A 108 11.93 -16.45 25.88
CA SER A 108 11.94 -15.00 25.96
C SER A 108 13.40 -14.58 25.83
N VAL A 109 13.85 -14.32 24.60
CA VAL A 109 14.81 -13.29 24.16
C VAL A 109 14.62 -13.14 22.65
#